data_AF-A0A3P8ER62-F1
#
_entry.id   AF-A0A3P8ER62-F1
#
_cell.length_a   1.000
_cell.length_b   1.000
_cell.length_c   1.000
_cell.angle_alpha   90.00
_cell.angle_beta   90.00
_cell.angle_gamma   90.00
#
_symmetry.space_group_name_H-M   'P 1'
#
loop_
_entity.id
_entity.type
_entity.pdbx_description
1 polymer ?
#
loop_
_entity_poly.entity_id
_entity_poly.type
_entity_poly.pdbx_seq_one_letter_code
_entity_poly.pdbx_strand_id
1 'polypeptide(L)'
;MFWCPLLRSTCSRIDIDLEKETHMQPGLNGALLGYSMSSAFNNSLGPITVCAPRLSWSSAASVYLPGGCFEFNERLEEPQLNPAPSAICLNVKDSDKSIDLRYCTFGASVNQHPNRPKQLFMGGPHFYFEKGELNIELINEI
;
A
#
# COMPACT_ATOMS: atom_id res chain seq x y z
N MET A 1 -1.29 -3.15 13.52
CA MET A 1 -0.05 -2.35 13.73
C MET A 1 -0.08 -1.76 15.13
N PHE A 2 1.02 -1.15 15.60
CA PHE A 2 1.07 -0.56 16.94
C PHE A 2 1.64 0.86 16.90
N TRP A 3 0.98 1.79 17.57
CA TRP A 3 1.47 3.14 17.85
C TRP A 3 2.07 3.19 19.25
N CYS A 4 3.36 3.54 19.35
CA CYS A 4 4.10 3.55 20.61
C CYS A 4 4.62 4.97 20.90
N PRO A 5 3.87 5.79 21.65
CA PRO A 5 4.34 7.12 22.04
C PRO A 5 5.59 7.01 22.94
N LEU A 6 6.61 7.83 22.66
CA LEU A 6 7.91 7.79 23.37
C LEU A 6 7.80 7.83 24.90
N LEU A 7 6.83 8.59 25.42
CA LEU A 7 6.63 8.81 26.87
C LEU A 7 5.65 7.82 27.51
N ARG A 8 5.14 6.82 26.77
CA ARG A 8 4.21 5.81 27.29
C ARG A 8 4.84 4.44 27.24
N SER A 9 4.63 3.65 28.30
CA SER A 9 5.10 2.26 28.39
C SER A 9 4.21 1.26 27.63
N THR A 10 3.10 1.73 27.06
CA THR A 10 2.12 0.90 26.36
C THR A 10 1.86 1.44 24.96
N CYS A 11 1.80 0.54 23.98
CA CYS A 11 1.43 0.86 22.61
C CYS A 11 -0.07 0.63 22.38
N SER A 12 -0.69 1.51 21.61
CA SER A 12 -2.06 1.32 21.15
C SER A 12 -2.07 0.52 19.85
N ARG A 13 -3.01 -0.42 19.72
CA ARG A 13 -3.23 -1.12 18.45
C ARG A 13 -3.92 -0.17 17.46
N ILE A 14 -3.42 -0.16 16.23
CA ILE A 14 -4.05 0.50 15.09
C ILE A 14 -4.60 -0.58 14.19
N ASP A 15 -5.91 -0.53 13.96
CA ASP A 15 -6.64 -1.41 13.07
C ASP A 15 -7.14 -0.63 11.86
N ILE A 16 -7.08 -1.27 10.69
CA ILE A 16 -7.70 -0.77 9.46
C ILE A 16 -8.84 -1.73 9.14
N ASP A 17 -10.02 -1.18 8.91
CA ASP A 17 -11.12 -1.91 8.31
C ASP A 17 -10.86 -2.03 6.79
N LEU A 18 -10.20 -3.12 6.40
CA LEU A 18 -9.83 -3.35 5.00
C LEU A 18 -11.06 -3.54 4.11
N GLU A 19 -12.18 -4.06 4.62
CA GLU A 19 -13.41 -4.20 3.83
C GLU A 19 -13.98 -2.82 3.50
N LYS A 20 -14.03 -1.93 4.50
CA LYS A 20 -14.48 -0.55 4.34
C LYS A 20 -13.59 0.25 3.40
N GLU A 21 -12.28 0.19 3.58
CA GLU A 21 -11.36 1.08 2.85
C GLU A 21 -11.05 0.61 1.43
N THR A 22 -11.25 -0.67 1.12
CA THR A 22 -11.00 -1.18 -0.23
C THR A 22 -12.25 -1.27 -1.09
N HIS A 23 -13.47 -1.22 -0.51
CA HIS A 23 -14.74 -1.46 -1.22
C HIS A 23 -14.78 -2.78 -2.03
N MET A 24 -13.85 -3.68 -1.75
CA MET A 24 -13.51 -4.89 -2.48
C MET A 24 -13.73 -6.08 -1.55
N GLN A 25 -14.00 -7.28 -2.08
CA GLN A 25 -13.94 -8.51 -1.28
C GLN A 25 -12.47 -8.91 -1.11
N PRO A 26 -11.81 -8.59 0.02
CA PRO A 26 -10.42 -8.91 0.21
C PRO A 26 -10.35 -10.38 0.67
N GLY A 27 -9.40 -11.14 0.14
CA GLY A 27 -8.96 -12.37 0.78
C GLY A 27 -8.24 -12.01 2.09
N LEU A 28 -9.02 -11.74 3.15
CA LEU A 28 -8.57 -11.10 4.39
C LEU A 28 -7.48 -11.88 5.14
N ASN A 29 -7.38 -13.20 4.92
CA ASN A 29 -6.39 -14.04 5.58
C ASN A 29 -5.03 -13.99 4.85
N GLY A 30 -4.29 -12.90 5.04
CA GLY A 30 -2.88 -12.83 4.67
C GLY A 30 -2.43 -11.60 3.91
N ALA A 31 -3.15 -10.47 3.98
CA ALA A 31 -2.76 -9.23 3.28
C ALA A 31 -1.39 -8.65 3.71
N LEU A 32 -0.84 -9.11 4.84
CA LEU A 32 0.40 -8.63 5.45
C LEU A 32 0.38 -7.11 5.71
N LEU A 33 -0.72 -6.61 6.29
CA LEU A 33 -0.83 -5.20 6.65
C LEU A 33 0.26 -4.80 7.66
N GLY A 34 1.00 -3.74 7.34
CA GLY A 34 2.13 -3.27 8.14
C GLY A 34 3.45 -3.97 7.80
N TYR A 35 3.53 -4.65 6.66
CA TYR A 35 4.78 -5.26 6.18
C TYR A 35 5.88 -4.22 5.93
N SER A 36 5.50 -3.07 5.37
CA SER A 36 6.38 -1.92 5.22
C SER A 36 5.65 -0.63 5.61
N MET A 37 6.42 0.37 6.07
CA MET A 37 5.89 1.64 6.57
C MET A 37 6.88 2.77 6.29
N SER A 38 6.37 3.96 6.01
CA SER A 38 7.16 5.18 5.84
C SER A 38 6.44 6.39 6.45
N SER A 39 7.21 7.32 7.00
CA SER A 39 6.73 8.60 7.53
C SER A 39 7.64 9.74 7.07
N ALA A 40 7.08 10.90 6.73
CA ALA A 40 7.87 12.08 6.38
C ALA A 40 8.54 12.65 7.64
N PHE A 41 9.88 12.63 7.68
CA PHE A 41 10.64 13.00 8.88
C PHE A 41 11.05 14.47 8.99
N ASN A 42 10.61 15.35 8.08
CA ASN A 42 11.01 16.76 8.15
C ASN A 42 9.99 17.61 8.92
N ASN A 43 10.05 17.52 10.25
CA ASN A 43 9.40 18.42 11.22
C ASN A 43 7.87 18.59 11.13
N SER A 44 7.20 17.86 10.25
CA SER A 44 5.75 17.89 10.10
C SER A 44 5.13 16.57 10.50
N LEU A 45 3.92 16.70 11.02
CA LEU A 45 2.89 15.68 11.14
C LEU A 45 2.47 15.20 9.73
N GLY A 46 3.41 14.67 8.96
CA GLY A 46 3.17 14.18 7.60
C GLY A 46 2.37 12.88 7.61
N PRO A 47 1.73 12.53 6.48
CA PRO A 47 0.96 11.29 6.40
C PRO A 47 1.87 10.09 6.63
N ILE A 48 1.37 9.09 7.35
CA ILE A 48 2.07 7.83 7.57
C ILE A 48 1.55 6.84 6.53
N THR A 49 2.45 6.32 5.71
CA THR A 49 2.09 5.32 4.70
C THR A 49 2.39 3.93 5.24
N VAL A 50 1.43 3.03 5.16
CA VAL A 50 1.53 1.64 5.59
C VAL A 50 1.10 0.73 4.47
N CYS A 51 1.89 -0.29 4.16
CA CYS A 51 1.57 -1.18 3.06
C CYS A 51 1.24 -2.62 3.47
N ALA A 52 0.52 -3.27 2.55
CA ALA A 52 0.01 -4.62 2.60
C ALA A 52 0.31 -5.30 1.24
N PRO A 53 1.52 -5.86 1.03
CA PRO A 53 1.94 -6.38 -0.28
C PRO A 53 1.15 -7.59 -0.76
N ARG A 54 0.44 -8.29 0.14
CA ARG A 54 -0.46 -9.40 -0.21
C ARG A 54 -1.91 -8.99 -0.23
N LEU A 55 -2.20 -7.69 -0.23
CA LEU A 55 -3.56 -7.19 -0.45
C LEU A 55 -4.05 -7.73 -1.79
N SER A 56 -5.11 -8.52 -1.72
CA SER A 56 -5.67 -9.24 -2.86
C SER A 56 -6.91 -8.56 -3.37
N TRP A 57 -7.10 -8.63 -4.67
CA TRP A 57 -8.31 -8.22 -5.35
C TRP A 57 -8.95 -9.44 -6.02
N SER A 58 -10.25 -9.60 -5.90
CA SER A 58 -10.99 -10.64 -6.63
C SER A 58 -11.91 -10.02 -7.67
N SER A 59 -11.90 -10.56 -8.88
CA SER A 59 -12.96 -10.36 -9.87
C SER A 59 -13.67 -11.69 -10.10
N ALA A 60 -14.81 -11.68 -10.80
CA ALA A 60 -15.61 -12.89 -11.07
C ALA A 60 -14.82 -14.03 -11.74
N ALA A 61 -13.66 -13.75 -12.35
CA ALA A 61 -12.86 -14.71 -13.10
C ALA A 61 -11.43 -14.93 -12.57
N SER A 62 -10.91 -14.11 -11.64
CA SER A 62 -9.51 -14.21 -11.20
C SER A 62 -9.22 -13.52 -9.87
N VAL A 63 -8.18 -13.99 -9.19
CA VAL A 63 -7.59 -13.34 -8.01
C VAL A 63 -6.29 -12.67 -8.40
N TYR A 64 -6.13 -11.41 -8.01
CA TYR A 64 -4.96 -10.57 -8.20
C TYR A 64 -4.35 -10.26 -6.83
N LEU A 65 -3.03 -10.13 -6.75
CA LEU A 65 -2.25 -9.64 -5.62
C LEU A 65 -1.50 -8.37 -6.05
N PRO A 66 -2.22 -7.27 -6.34
CA PRO A 66 -1.56 -6.00 -6.67
C PRO A 66 -0.73 -5.49 -5.48
N GLY A 67 -1.07 -5.87 -4.25
CA GLY A 67 -0.60 -5.19 -3.06
C GLY A 67 -1.33 -3.86 -2.88
N GLY A 68 -0.91 -3.07 -1.89
CA GLY A 68 -1.56 -1.78 -1.62
C GLY A 68 -0.95 -1.07 -0.43
N CYS A 69 -1.14 0.25 -0.39
CA CYS A 69 -0.70 1.08 0.71
C CYS A 69 -1.84 1.98 1.18
N PHE A 70 -1.88 2.24 2.48
CA PHE A 70 -2.83 3.10 3.15
C PHE A 70 -2.09 4.32 3.67
N GLU A 71 -2.62 5.50 3.39
CA GLU A 71 -2.14 6.75 3.98
C GLU A 71 -3.01 7.09 5.17
N PHE A 72 -2.38 7.36 6.29
CA PHE A 72 -3.01 7.85 7.50
C PHE A 72 -2.77 9.34 7.66
N ASN A 73 -3.72 10.03 8.30
CA ASN A 73 -3.45 11.36 8.82
C ASN A 73 -2.43 11.30 9.98
N GLU A 74 -2.01 12.46 10.47
CA GLU A 74 -1.00 12.54 11.53
C GLU A 74 -1.38 11.92 12.87
N ARG A 75 -2.67 11.62 13.08
CA ARG A 75 -3.21 10.98 14.29
C ARG A 75 -3.35 9.48 14.13
N LEU A 76 -2.94 8.91 12.99
CA LEU A 76 -3.16 7.51 12.63
C LEU A 76 -4.64 7.15 12.57
N GLU A 77 -5.46 8.13 12.18
CA GLU A 77 -6.88 8.00 11.94
C GLU A 77 -7.16 8.07 10.43
N GLU A 78 -8.37 7.68 10.03
CA GLU A 78 -8.88 7.82 8.66
C GLU A 78 -7.93 7.23 7.59
N PRO A 79 -7.62 5.92 7.66
CA PRO A 79 -6.80 5.27 6.63
C PRO A 79 -7.46 5.43 5.26
N GLN A 80 -6.72 5.92 4.26
CA GLN A 80 -7.19 5.98 2.87
C GLN A 80 -6.33 5.08 2.00
N LEU A 81 -6.95 4.25 1.18
CA LEU A 81 -6.24 3.41 0.22
C LEU A 81 -5.60 4.29 -0.86
N ASN A 82 -4.28 4.18 -1.05
CA ASN A 82 -3.61 4.74 -2.21
C ASN A 82 -4.06 3.95 -3.47
N PRO A 83 -4.65 4.62 -4.48
CA PRO A 83 -5.21 3.95 -5.65
C PRO A 83 -4.15 3.40 -6.61
N ALA A 84 -2.90 3.82 -6.51
CA ALA A 84 -1.91 3.58 -7.55
C ALA A 84 -1.38 2.16 -7.67
N PRO A 85 -1.09 1.41 -6.58
CA PRO A 85 -0.78 -0.02 -6.68
C PRO A 85 -1.86 -0.78 -7.48
N SER A 86 -3.12 -0.44 -7.24
CA SER A 86 -4.26 -0.99 -7.98
C SER A 86 -4.27 -0.52 -9.44
N ALA A 87 -4.02 0.77 -9.72
CA ALA A 87 -4.02 1.31 -11.08
C ALA A 87 -2.90 0.71 -11.96
N ILE A 88 -1.70 0.52 -11.43
CA ILE A 88 -0.54 0.00 -12.17
C ILE A 88 -0.73 -1.49 -12.52
N CYS A 89 -1.44 -2.24 -11.68
CA CYS A 89 -1.51 -3.69 -11.79
C CYS A 89 -2.84 -4.21 -12.33
N LEU A 90 -3.95 -3.58 -11.94
CA LEU A 90 -5.29 -4.03 -12.30
C LEU A 90 -5.80 -3.35 -13.58
N ASN A 91 -5.51 -2.06 -13.78
CA ASN A 91 -6.06 -1.27 -14.90
C ASN A 91 -5.26 -1.35 -16.20
N VAL A 92 -4.33 -2.31 -16.32
CA VAL A 92 -3.61 -2.57 -17.58
C VAL A 92 -4.44 -3.52 -18.46
N LYS A 93 -4.53 -3.22 -19.75
CA LYS A 93 -5.24 -4.06 -20.72
C LYS A 93 -4.64 -5.48 -20.75
N ASP A 94 -5.50 -6.49 -20.71
CA ASP A 94 -5.13 -7.92 -20.66
C ASP A 94 -4.35 -8.33 -19.38
N SER A 95 -4.45 -7.55 -18.30
CA SER A 95 -3.86 -7.88 -16.99
C SER A 95 -4.37 -9.22 -16.44
N ASP A 96 -5.60 -9.61 -16.76
CA ASP A 96 -6.23 -10.88 -16.41
C ASP A 96 -5.53 -12.09 -17.04
N LYS A 97 -4.94 -11.91 -18.22
CA LYS A 97 -4.23 -12.95 -18.97
C LYS A 97 -2.74 -13.02 -18.62
N SER A 98 -2.20 -11.99 -17.96
CA SER A 98 -0.81 -11.93 -17.55
C SER A 98 -0.64 -12.39 -16.10
N ILE A 99 0.20 -13.39 -15.84
CA ILE A 99 0.56 -13.77 -14.47
C ILE A 99 1.30 -12.62 -13.78
N ASP A 100 2.14 -11.87 -14.51
CA ASP A 100 2.96 -10.80 -13.95
C ASP A 100 2.15 -9.66 -13.34
N LEU A 101 1.13 -9.23 -14.07
CA LEU A 101 0.26 -8.13 -13.65
C LEU A 101 -0.73 -8.57 -12.56
N ARG A 102 -0.97 -9.89 -12.45
CA ARG A 102 -1.75 -10.46 -11.35
C ARG A 102 -1.00 -10.54 -10.04
N TYR A 103 0.33 -10.44 -10.01
CA TYR A 103 1.10 -10.62 -8.79
C TYR A 103 2.14 -9.52 -8.58
N CYS A 104 1.77 -8.24 -8.65
CA CYS A 104 2.74 -7.16 -8.47
C CYS A 104 3.35 -7.06 -7.07
N THR A 105 2.55 -7.29 -6.02
CA THR A 105 2.94 -7.16 -4.61
C THR A 105 3.51 -5.80 -4.20
N PHE A 106 2.97 -4.72 -4.74
CA PHE A 106 3.39 -3.36 -4.38
C PHE A 106 3.24 -3.08 -2.89
N GLY A 107 4.19 -2.34 -2.35
CA GLY A 107 4.27 -2.07 -0.93
C GLY A 107 5.06 -3.12 -0.14
N ALA A 108 5.82 -3.99 -0.82
CA ALA A 108 6.85 -4.80 -0.16
C ALA A 108 7.96 -3.91 0.43
N SER A 109 8.22 -2.77 -0.20
CA SER A 109 8.99 -1.67 0.35
C SER A 109 8.29 -0.34 0.02
N VAL A 110 8.43 0.64 0.92
CA VAL A 110 7.88 1.99 0.73
C VAL A 110 8.80 3.02 1.35
N ASN A 111 8.94 4.17 0.69
CA ASN A 111 9.59 5.35 1.26
C ASN A 111 8.90 6.61 0.73
N GLN A 112 8.93 7.70 1.49
CA GLN A 112 8.41 9.00 1.08
C GLN A 112 9.51 9.87 0.51
N HIS A 113 9.17 10.65 -0.51
CA HIS A 113 10.11 11.62 -1.08
C HIS A 113 10.41 12.71 -0.05
N PRO A 114 11.70 12.98 0.27
CA PRO A 114 12.09 13.84 1.39
C PRO A 114 11.61 15.29 1.27
N ASN A 115 11.42 15.77 0.03
CA ASN A 115 11.03 17.15 -0.27
C ASN A 115 9.65 17.27 -0.94
N ARG A 116 8.92 16.16 -1.08
CA ARG A 116 7.61 16.15 -1.75
C ARG A 116 6.66 15.24 -0.94
N PRO A 117 6.05 15.78 0.13
CA PRO A 117 5.08 15.03 0.90
C PRO A 117 3.97 14.56 -0.06
N LYS A 118 3.56 13.29 0.06
CA LYS A 118 2.69 12.54 -0.87
C LYS A 118 3.37 11.93 -2.11
N GLN A 119 4.66 12.12 -2.37
CA GLN A 119 5.34 11.29 -3.37
C GLN A 119 5.94 10.06 -2.71
N LEU A 120 5.58 8.89 -3.23
CA LEU A 120 5.98 7.60 -2.69
C LEU A 120 6.89 6.86 -3.66
N PHE A 121 7.93 6.28 -3.10
CA PHE A 121 8.72 5.23 -3.74
C PHE A 121 8.16 3.90 -3.26
N MET A 122 7.60 3.10 -4.15
CA MET A 122 7.03 1.79 -3.80
C MET A 122 7.69 0.68 -4.60
N GLY A 123 8.11 -0.38 -3.92
CA GLY A 123 8.64 -1.57 -4.55
C GLY A 123 7.56 -2.63 -4.76
N GLY A 124 7.53 -3.21 -5.96
CA GLY A 124 6.75 -4.39 -6.33
C GLY A 124 7.68 -5.49 -6.84
N PRO A 125 8.15 -6.42 -5.98
CA PRO A 125 9.21 -7.37 -6.32
C PRO A 125 8.82 -8.35 -7.43
N HIS A 126 7.54 -8.63 -7.58
CA HIS A 126 7.03 -9.59 -8.55
C HIS A 126 6.50 -8.94 -9.84
N PHE A 127 6.62 -7.61 -9.97
CA PHE A 127 6.33 -6.92 -11.23
C PHE A 127 7.30 -7.39 -12.33
N TYR A 128 6.79 -7.70 -13.52
CA TYR A 128 7.53 -8.26 -14.67
C TYR A 128 8.37 -9.52 -14.35
N PHE A 129 7.75 -10.64 -13.95
CA PHE A 129 8.44 -11.92 -13.70
C PHE A 129 9.63 -11.80 -12.73
N GLU A 130 9.40 -11.27 -11.52
CA GLU A 130 10.43 -11.18 -10.46
C GLU A 130 11.66 -10.30 -10.80
N LYS A 131 11.62 -9.53 -11.90
CA LYS A 131 12.62 -8.48 -12.15
C LYS A 131 12.52 -7.35 -11.15
N GLY A 132 11.32 -7.16 -10.59
CA GLY A 132 10.99 -6.09 -9.66
C GLY A 132 10.90 -4.75 -10.37
N GLU A 133 10.08 -3.86 -9.83
CA GLU A 133 10.04 -2.46 -10.25
C GLU A 133 10.00 -1.56 -9.01
N LEU A 134 10.78 -0.47 -9.09
CA LEU A 134 10.65 0.67 -8.19
C LEU A 134 9.76 1.68 -8.91
N ASN A 135 8.53 1.85 -8.44
CA ASN A 135 7.65 2.87 -8.98
C ASN A 135 7.83 4.17 -8.19
N ILE A 136 8.02 5.28 -8.92
CA ILE A 136 8.11 6.63 -8.37
C ILE A 136 6.76 7.28 -8.66
N GLU A 137 5.89 7.31 -7.66
CA GLU A 137 4.62 8.02 -7.81
C GLU A 137 4.82 9.52 -7.68
N LEU A 138 4.58 10.22 -8.79
CA LEU A 138 4.13 11.61 -8.76
C LEU A 138 2.60 11.59 -8.57
N ILE A 139 2.11 11.68 -7.33
CA ILE A 139 0.67 11.91 -7.05
C ILE A 139 0.28 13.33 -7.48
N ASN A 140 0.29 13.61 -8.79
CA ASN A 140 -0.20 14.84 -9.38
C ASN A 140 -0.91 14.67 -10.74
N GLU A 141 -0.98 13.47 -11.35
CA GLU A 141 -1.66 13.28 -12.64
C GLU A 141 -2.37 11.91 -12.79
N ILE A 142 -3.32 11.61 -11.89
CA ILE A 142 -4.44 10.69 -12.20
C ILE A 142 -5.74 11.44 -11.92
#